data_AF-A0A4Q3J3X1-F1
#
_entry.id   AF-A0A4Q3J3X1-F1
#
_cell.length_a   1.000
_cell.length_b   1.000
_cell.length_c   1.000
_cell.angle_alpha   90.00
_cell.angle_beta   90.00
_cell.angle_gamma   90.00
#
_symmetry.space_group_name_H-M   'P 1'
#
loop_
_entity.id
_entity.type
_entity.pdbx_description
1 polymer ?
#
loop_
_entity_poly.entity_id
_entity_poly.type
_entity_poly.pdbx_seq_one_letter_code
_entity_poly.pdbx_strand_id
1 'polypeptide(L)'
;MRITTLVALSALALTGLAPAPARACGGTFCDNPGPGQPPMPVLQTGENVLFIVDEGQVEAHVQIQYSGNPERFAWVVPMPKVPEIKAGSQQLFVNLLQATVPTFQTSQTFASCSDGSRASDSSVGC
;
A
#
# COMPACT_ATOMS: atom_id res chain seq x y z
N MET A 1 -35.49 -29.00 15.60
CA MET A 1 -34.05 -29.21 15.92
C MET A 1 -33.23 -29.35 14.63
N ARG A 2 -33.31 -28.37 13.72
CA ARG A 2 -32.55 -28.33 12.45
C ARG A 2 -32.15 -26.89 12.08
N ILE A 3 -32.98 -25.91 12.47
CA ILE A 3 -32.74 -24.47 12.27
C ILE A 3 -31.72 -23.93 13.29
N THR A 4 -31.76 -24.38 14.54
CA THR A 4 -30.82 -23.94 15.59
C THR A 4 -29.37 -24.35 15.33
N THR A 5 -29.15 -25.50 14.69
CA THR A 5 -27.81 -25.95 14.28
C THR A 5 -27.23 -25.13 13.12
N LEU A 6 -28.07 -24.62 12.21
CA LEU A 6 -27.64 -23.77 11.09
C LEU A 6 -27.18 -22.38 11.55
N VAL A 7 -27.89 -21.78 12.53
CA VAL A 7 -27.52 -20.48 13.11
C VAL A 7 -26.22 -20.56 13.92
N ALA A 8 -26.00 -21.68 14.61
CA ALA A 8 -24.74 -21.90 15.34
C ALA A 8 -23.54 -22.06 14.40
N LEU A 9 -23.71 -22.72 13.25
CA LEU A 9 -22.65 -22.84 12.24
C LEU A 9 -22.33 -21.50 11.56
N SER A 10 -23.32 -20.66 11.27
CA SER A 10 -23.10 -19.36 10.63
C SER A 10 -22.43 -18.35 11.56
N ALA A 11 -22.74 -18.38 12.86
CA ALA A 11 -22.06 -17.55 13.85
C ALA A 11 -20.59 -17.93 14.05
N LEU A 12 -20.25 -19.23 13.93
CA LEU A 12 -18.88 -19.73 14.03
C LEU A 12 -18.05 -19.43 12.77
N ALA A 13 -18.69 -19.27 11.61
CA ALA A 13 -18.01 -18.89 10.38
C ALA A 13 -17.55 -17.41 10.39
N LEU A 14 -18.25 -16.53 11.10
CA LEU A 14 -17.91 -15.09 11.13
C LEU A 14 -16.69 -14.75 11.99
N THR A 15 -16.34 -15.56 12.98
CA THR A 15 -15.18 -15.28 13.87
C THR A 15 -13.83 -15.58 13.19
N GLY A 16 -13.83 -16.33 12.09
CA GLY A 16 -12.63 -16.59 11.29
C GLY A 16 -12.26 -15.47 10.31
N LEU A 17 -13.11 -14.44 10.14
CA LEU A 17 -12.85 -13.32 9.22
C LEU A 17 -12.09 -12.16 9.88
N ALA A 18 -11.73 -12.26 11.16
CA ALA A 18 -10.93 -11.22 11.79
C ALA A 18 -9.53 -11.20 11.15
N PRO A 19 -9.10 -10.07 10.55
CA PRO A 19 -7.78 -9.97 9.95
C PRO A 19 -6.72 -10.15 11.03
N ALA A 20 -5.80 -11.09 10.82
CA ALA A 20 -4.65 -11.26 11.71
C ALA A 20 -3.75 -10.02 11.64
N PRO A 21 -3.22 -9.54 12.78
CA PRO A 21 -2.29 -8.41 12.77
C PRO A 21 -1.02 -8.79 12.01
N ALA A 22 -0.79 -8.15 10.87
CA ALA A 22 0.44 -8.29 10.11
C ALA A 22 1.58 -7.53 10.82
N ARG A 23 2.62 -8.24 11.24
CA ARG A 23 3.84 -7.64 11.79
C ARG A 23 4.82 -7.43 10.63
N ALA A 24 4.72 -6.28 9.97
CA ALA A 24 5.72 -5.87 8.99
C ALA A 24 6.91 -5.20 9.71
N CYS A 25 8.12 -5.71 9.47
CA CYS A 25 9.36 -5.07 9.89
C CYS A 25 9.98 -4.36 8.69
N GLY A 26 10.31 -3.08 8.84
CA GLY A 26 10.91 -2.26 7.79
C GLY A 26 10.97 -0.79 8.21
N GLY A 27 11.79 0.00 7.52
CA GLY A 27 11.91 1.43 7.80
C GLY A 27 12.85 2.10 6.81
N THR A 28 12.75 3.43 6.74
CA THR A 28 13.74 4.26 6.03
C THR A 28 14.86 4.63 7.00
N PHE A 29 16.10 4.59 6.50
CA PHE A 29 17.26 5.03 7.25
C PHE A 29 17.64 6.41 6.74
N CYS A 30 17.74 7.39 7.64
CA CYS A 30 18.27 8.70 7.30
C CYS A 30 19.80 8.66 7.33
N ASP A 31 20.43 9.41 6.44
CA ASP A 31 21.86 9.67 6.54
C ASP A 31 22.19 10.37 7.88
N ASN A 32 23.33 10.03 8.49
CA ASN A 32 23.87 10.74 9.64
C ASN A 32 25.07 11.61 9.21
N PRO A 33 24.84 12.83 8.66
CA PRO A 33 25.90 13.66 8.07
C PRO A 33 26.89 14.27 9.09
N GLY A 34 26.67 14.07 10.40
CA GLY A 34 27.53 14.59 11.46
C GLY A 34 26.95 15.83 12.18
N PRO A 35 27.71 16.43 13.11
CA PRO A 35 27.23 17.53 13.95
C PRO A 35 26.84 18.77 13.14
N GLY A 36 25.64 19.30 13.36
CA GLY A 36 25.19 20.56 12.75
C GLY A 36 24.66 20.44 11.33
N GLN A 37 24.47 19.23 10.79
CA GLN A 37 23.84 19.00 9.49
C GLN A 37 22.51 18.25 9.66
N PRO A 38 21.41 18.69 9.03
CA PRO A 38 20.15 17.97 9.10
C PRO A 38 20.25 16.64 8.34
N PRO A 39 19.66 15.54 8.86
CA PRO A 39 19.61 14.27 8.14
C PRO A 39 18.94 14.47 6.78
N MET A 40 19.54 13.93 5.72
CA MET A 40 18.92 13.90 4.40
C MET A 40 17.97 12.69 4.33
N PRO A 41 16.65 12.90 4.16
CA PRO A 41 15.72 11.80 4.02
C PRO A 41 15.89 11.14 2.66
N VAL A 42 15.82 9.80 2.63
CA VAL A 42 15.75 9.05 1.37
C VAL A 42 14.39 9.34 0.73
N LEU A 43 14.40 10.06 -0.40
CA LEU A 43 13.19 10.37 -1.15
C LEU A 43 12.89 9.23 -2.14
N GLN A 44 12.20 8.21 -1.64
CA GLN A 44 11.61 7.17 -2.47
C GLN A 44 10.31 7.71 -3.06
N THR A 45 10.31 7.99 -4.36
CA THR A 45 9.14 8.56 -5.07
C THR A 45 8.11 7.50 -5.43
N GLY A 46 8.51 6.22 -5.43
CA GLY A 46 7.62 5.09 -5.68
C GLY A 46 8.38 3.77 -5.68
N GLU A 47 7.62 2.68 -5.55
CA GLU A 47 8.14 1.31 -5.59
C GLU A 47 7.07 0.39 -6.16
N ASN A 48 7.48 -0.50 -7.06
CA ASN A 48 6.67 -1.61 -7.53
C ASN A 48 7.40 -2.92 -7.26
N VAL A 49 6.72 -3.87 -6.63
CA VAL A 49 7.25 -5.21 -6.35
C VAL A 49 6.31 -6.26 -6.91
N LEU A 50 6.85 -7.15 -7.74
CA LEU A 50 6.15 -8.32 -8.25
C LEU A 50 6.78 -9.56 -7.63
N PHE A 51 5.95 -10.39 -6.99
CA PHE A 51 6.34 -11.69 -6.48
C PHE A 51 5.76 -12.79 -7.38
N ILE A 52 6.64 -13.67 -7.87
CA ILE A 52 6.27 -14.90 -8.55
C ILE A 52 6.58 -16.03 -7.58
N VAL A 53 5.55 -16.76 -7.17
CA VAL A 53 5.67 -17.85 -6.20
C VAL A 53 5.46 -19.16 -6.93
N ASP A 54 6.49 -20.01 -6.96
CA ASP A 54 6.46 -21.30 -7.63
C ASP A 54 7.29 -22.33 -6.87
N GLU A 55 6.74 -23.54 -6.65
CA GLU A 55 7.43 -24.70 -6.06
C GLU A 55 8.40 -24.41 -4.90
N GLY A 56 7.98 -23.60 -3.91
CA GLY A 56 8.83 -23.28 -2.75
C GLY A 56 9.98 -22.30 -3.05
N GLN A 57 9.96 -21.68 -4.22
CA GLN A 57 10.76 -20.51 -4.59
C GLN A 57 9.86 -19.27 -4.69
N VAL A 58 10.47 -18.13 -4.38
CA VAL A 58 9.87 -16.81 -4.60
C VAL A 58 10.88 -16.00 -5.40
N GLU A 59 10.50 -15.65 -6.62
CA GLU A 59 11.20 -14.66 -7.42
C GLU A 59 10.57 -13.29 -7.18
N ALA A 60 11.41 -12.30 -6.90
CA ALA A 60 10.97 -10.92 -6.68
C ALA A 60 11.58 -10.02 -7.76
N HIS A 61 10.72 -9.42 -8.58
CA HIS A 61 11.12 -8.29 -9.42
C HIS A 61 10.82 -7.01 -8.65
N VAL A 62 11.82 -6.15 -8.53
CA VAL A 62 11.73 -4.91 -7.74
C VAL A 62 12.12 -3.74 -8.63
N GLN A 63 11.24 -2.74 -8.68
CA GLN A 63 11.51 -1.46 -9.33
C GLN A 63 11.39 -0.36 -8.28
N ILE A 64 12.51 0.29 -7.99
CA ILE A 64 12.59 1.40 -7.05
C ILE A 64 12.77 2.70 -7.82
N GLN A 65 11.93 3.69 -7.50
CA GLN A 65 12.03 5.04 -8.03
C GLN A 65 12.51 5.95 -6.91
N TYR A 66 13.65 6.59 -7.12
CA TYR A 66 14.27 7.49 -6.15
C TYR A 66 14.79 8.75 -6.83
N SER A 67 14.98 9.80 -6.04
CA SER A 67 15.63 11.04 -6.46
C SER A 67 16.88 11.27 -5.61
N GLY A 68 17.96 11.75 -6.23
CA GLY A 68 19.24 12.01 -5.56
C GLY A 68 20.41 11.24 -6.18
N ASN A 69 21.52 11.17 -5.44
CA ASN A 69 22.73 10.49 -5.91
C ASN A 69 22.57 8.95 -5.78
N PRO A 70 22.69 8.17 -6.89
CA PRO A 70 22.61 6.70 -6.86
C PRO A 70 23.60 6.04 -5.89
N GLU A 71 24.80 6.59 -5.74
CA GLU A 71 25.85 6.01 -4.88
C GLU A 71 25.54 6.14 -3.38
N ARG A 72 24.56 6.98 -3.05
CA ARG A 72 24.10 7.24 -1.68
C ARG A 72 22.78 6.53 -1.37
N PHE A 73 22.24 5.76 -2.32
CA PHE A 73 21.02 4.99 -2.16
C PHE A 73 21.37 3.53 -1.90
N ALA A 74 20.77 2.95 -0.85
CA ALA A 74 20.87 1.53 -0.57
C ALA A 74 19.52 0.98 -0.10
N TRP A 75 19.20 -0.23 -0.56
CA TRP A 75 18.05 -0.99 -0.10
C TRP A 75 18.55 -2.30 0.53
N VAL A 76 18.11 -2.58 1.75
CA VAL A 76 18.55 -3.74 2.53
C VAL A 76 17.37 -4.68 2.70
N VAL A 77 17.51 -5.89 2.16
CA VAL A 77 16.47 -6.94 2.25
C VAL A 77 17.03 -8.15 2.96
N PRO A 78 16.51 -8.51 4.14
CA PRO A 78 16.84 -9.77 4.79
C PRO A 78 16.32 -10.94 3.96
N MET A 79 17.21 -11.84 3.55
CA MET A 79 16.85 -13.03 2.77
C MET A 79 17.14 -14.31 3.57
N PRO A 80 16.26 -15.33 3.50
CA PRO A 80 16.47 -16.60 4.22
C PRO A 80 17.63 -17.42 3.65
N LYS A 81 18.03 -17.14 2.42
CA LYS A 81 19.20 -17.71 1.72
C LYS A 81 19.76 -16.67 0.76
N VAL A 82 21.01 -16.85 0.33
CA VAL A 82 21.62 -15.96 -0.68
C VAL A 82 20.85 -16.09 -2.00
N PRO A 83 20.27 -15.00 -2.53
CA PRO A 83 19.51 -15.04 -3.78
C PRO A 83 20.42 -14.94 -5.02
N GLU A 84 19.89 -15.35 -6.17
CA GLU A 84 20.45 -14.98 -7.47
C GLU A 84 19.95 -13.57 -7.85
N ILE A 85 20.85 -12.68 -8.26
CA ILE A 85 20.50 -11.30 -8.64
C ILE A 85 20.71 -11.11 -10.14
N LYS A 86 19.68 -10.59 -10.81
CA LYS A 86 19.68 -10.28 -12.25
C LYS A 86 19.06 -8.90 -12.49
N ALA A 87 19.44 -8.27 -13.59
CA ALA A 87 18.76 -7.06 -14.05
C ALA A 87 17.32 -7.41 -14.49
N GLY A 88 16.33 -6.69 -13.95
CA GLY A 88 14.93 -6.85 -14.31
C GLY A 88 14.55 -6.16 -15.64
N SER A 89 13.29 -6.29 -16.03
CA SER A 89 12.74 -5.66 -17.24
C SER A 89 11.85 -4.47 -16.88
N GLN A 90 12.18 -3.28 -17.39
CA GLN A 90 11.33 -2.10 -17.24
C GLN A 90 9.97 -2.29 -17.94
N GLN A 91 9.97 -2.93 -19.11
CA GLN A 91 8.76 -3.12 -19.91
C GLN A 91 7.74 -4.04 -19.23
N LEU A 92 8.21 -4.99 -18.41
CA LEU A 92 7.34 -5.83 -17.58
C LEU A 92 6.45 -4.97 -16.67
N PHE A 93 7.04 -4.00 -15.96
CA PHE A 93 6.29 -3.12 -15.08
C PHE A 93 5.39 -2.15 -15.83
N VAL A 94 5.80 -1.63 -16.99
CA VAL A 94 4.93 -0.79 -17.84
C VAL A 94 3.65 -1.54 -18.20
N ASN A 95 3.77 -2.77 -18.67
CA ASN A 95 2.62 -3.58 -19.07
C ASN A 95 1.77 -3.98 -17.85
N LEU A 96 2.40 -4.35 -16.74
CA LEU A 96 1.70 -4.76 -15.52
C LEU A 96 0.85 -3.60 -14.97
N LEU A 97 1.43 -2.41 -14.84
CA LEU A 97 0.73 -1.25 -14.29
C LEU A 97 -0.42 -0.79 -15.18
N GLN A 98 -0.25 -0.85 -16.51
CA GLN A 98 -1.36 -0.57 -17.43
C GLN A 98 -2.56 -1.51 -17.23
N ALA A 99 -2.32 -2.75 -16.80
CA ALA A 99 -3.37 -3.74 -16.61
C ALA A 99 -3.97 -3.75 -15.19
N THR A 100 -3.24 -3.30 -14.16
CA THR A 100 -3.63 -3.51 -12.76
C THR A 100 -3.90 -2.24 -11.97
N VAL A 101 -3.46 -1.06 -12.43
CA VAL A 101 -3.67 0.18 -11.69
C VAL A 101 -5.16 0.54 -11.63
N PRO A 102 -5.73 0.76 -10.42
CA PRO A 102 -7.14 1.07 -10.28
C PRO A 102 -7.47 2.48 -10.80
N THR A 103 -8.63 2.61 -11.45
CA THR A 103 -9.19 3.91 -11.85
C THR A 103 -10.22 4.36 -10.82
N PHE A 104 -10.08 5.60 -10.33
CA PHE A 104 -11.04 6.20 -9.39
C PHE A 104 -11.92 7.23 -10.12
N GLN A 105 -13.22 7.15 -9.91
CA GLN A 105 -14.17 8.19 -10.33
C GLN A 105 -14.58 9.00 -9.12
N THR A 106 -14.39 10.32 -9.16
CA THR A 106 -14.84 11.22 -8.10
C THR A 106 -16.20 11.82 -8.47
N SER A 107 -17.20 11.64 -7.60
CA SER A 107 -18.47 12.36 -7.70
C SER A 107 -18.43 13.56 -6.76
N GLN A 108 -18.63 14.75 -7.32
CA GLN A 108 -18.73 15.99 -6.54
C GLN A 108 -20.21 16.35 -6.42
N THR A 109 -20.75 16.27 -5.21
CA THR A 109 -22.11 16.73 -4.91
C THR A 109 -22.04 18.03 -4.13
N PHE A 110 -22.63 19.10 -4.68
CA PHE A 110 -22.74 20.39 -4.01
C PHE A 110 -24.17 20.56 -3.49
N ALA A 111 -24.32 20.93 -2.22
CA ALA A 111 -25.61 21.36 -1.69
C ALA A 111 -25.97 22.73 -2.28
N SER A 112 -27.16 22.85 -2.86
CA SER A 112 -27.69 24.14 -3.30
C SER A 112 -28.28 24.86 -2.09
N CYS A 113 -27.50 25.77 -1.48
CA CYS A 113 -28.08 26.75 -0.55
C CYS A 113 -28.80 27.82 -1.39
N SER A 114 -30.06 27.59 -1.76
CA SER A 114 -30.88 28.65 -2.36
C SER A 114 -31.33 29.60 -1.26
N ASP A 115 -30.83 30.84 -1.29
CA ASP A 115 -31.23 31.93 -0.41
C ASP A 115 -32.68 32.33 -0.71
N GLY A 116 -33.61 31.71 0.02
CA GLY A 116 -35.03 31.74 -0.26
C GLY A 116 -35.86 31.66 1.01
N SER A 117 -35.78 32.70 1.84
CA SER A 117 -36.84 33.09 2.80
C SER A 117 -37.20 32.09 3.91
N ARG A 118 -36.59 32.30 5.09
CA ARG A 118 -37.13 32.00 6.44
C ARG A 118 -37.82 30.63 6.64
N ALA A 119 -37.05 29.65 7.09
CA ALA A 119 -37.49 28.75 8.15
C ALA A 119 -36.26 28.26 8.92
N SER A 120 -36.28 28.46 10.22
CA SER A 120 -35.27 27.99 11.18
C SER A 120 -35.18 26.47 11.16
N ASP A 121 -34.12 25.91 10.59
CA ASP A 121 -33.62 24.63 11.07
C ASP A 121 -32.10 24.61 10.92
N SER A 122 -31.43 24.58 12.06
CA SER A 122 -29.98 24.58 12.16
C SER A 122 -29.49 23.15 12.02
N SER A 123 -29.24 22.70 10.79
CA SER A 123 -28.49 21.47 10.54
C SER A 123 -27.31 21.77 9.63
N VAL A 124 -26.11 21.69 10.21
CA VAL A 124 -24.80 21.97 9.58
C VAL A 124 -24.73 21.40 8.17
N GLY A 125 -24.77 22.31 7.19
CA GLY A 125 -24.77 22.01 5.76
C GLY A 125 -25.64 23.02 5.03
N CYS A 126 -25.23 24.29 5.13
CA CYS A 126 -26.08 25.48 5.33
C CYS A 126 -26.69 25.45 6.76
#